data_AF-A0A945U5F8-F1
#
_entry.id   AF-A0A945U5F8-F1
#
_cell.length_a   1.000
_cell.length_b   1.000
_cell.length_c   1.000
_cell.angle_alpha   90.00
_cell.angle_beta   90.00
_cell.angle_gamma   90.00
#
_symmetry.space_group_name_H-M   'P 1'
#
loop_
_entity.id
_entity.type
_entity.pdbx_description
1 polymer ?
#
loop_
_entity_poly.entity_id
_entity_poly.type
_entity_poly.pdbx_seq_one_letter_code
_entity_poly.pdbx_strand_id
1 'polypeptide(L)'
;MNKIFLTFSLFIISFTPSLSQSDVIFSHEAGFYNEPFYLKLNVEKGELFYFDENNIDKDRKSFPDSLLIDKTNTLSLLVSHADSVHKLGSFSYFIGFNTSFKVVSISIDNDFLFDTYKGIYVKGPRAYFDTVSNHYRNVNWEKKWERENFVEIFNEKGERIVSQNSGIKIFGGMTKYYSEKSLRLIARTEYGVNRFDADIFNKGKKKYKQFILRHSGNDWDKLRFKDAFTTSLASESGLDVQASSPCHLFVNSEYWGVYNIREKINVYYIDNNHNSGTSGVDILQGYRTVEAG
;
A
#
# COMPACT_ATOMS: atom_id res chain seq x y z
N MET A 1 54.02 25.00 -23.05
CA MET A 1 52.74 25.48 -22.47
C MET A 1 51.69 24.41 -22.69
N ASN A 2 51.48 23.50 -21.73
CA ASN A 2 50.35 22.56 -21.73
C ASN A 2 49.67 22.68 -20.36
N LYS A 3 48.46 23.26 -20.34
CA LYS A 3 47.63 23.39 -19.13
C LYS A 3 46.84 22.10 -18.95
N ILE A 4 47.14 21.36 -17.88
CA ILE A 4 46.32 20.26 -17.39
C ILE A 4 45.12 20.89 -16.65
N PHE A 5 43.90 20.69 -17.17
CA PHE A 5 42.68 21.01 -16.45
C PHE A 5 42.29 19.82 -15.58
N LEU A 6 42.52 19.94 -14.26
CA LEU A 6 41.91 19.05 -13.27
C LEU A 6 40.44 19.47 -13.12
N THR A 7 39.51 18.66 -13.63
CA THR A 7 38.08 18.78 -13.30
C THR A 7 37.83 18.14 -11.94
N PHE A 8 37.73 18.97 -10.89
CA PHE A 8 37.18 18.56 -9.61
C PHE A 8 35.67 18.39 -9.75
N SER A 9 35.21 17.16 -9.94
CA SER A 9 33.78 16.83 -9.82
C SER A 9 33.40 16.88 -8.35
N LEU A 10 32.79 18.00 -7.94
CA LEU A 10 32.19 18.16 -6.63
C LEU A 10 30.97 17.21 -6.55
N PHE A 11 31.15 16.05 -5.93
CA PHE A 11 30.02 15.17 -5.58
C PHE A 11 29.21 15.89 -4.49
N ILE A 12 28.19 16.63 -4.90
CA ILE A 12 27.14 17.09 -3.99
C ILE A 12 26.33 15.84 -3.67
N ILE A 13 26.68 15.19 -2.56
CA ILE A 13 25.82 14.21 -1.90
C ILE A 13 24.59 15.00 -1.45
N SER A 14 23.56 15.01 -2.27
CA SER A 14 22.24 15.47 -1.87
C SER A 14 21.73 14.47 -0.83
N PHE A 15 22.02 14.77 0.44
CA PHE A 15 21.31 14.19 1.57
C PHE A 15 19.84 14.57 1.39
N THR A 16 19.04 13.65 0.87
CA THR A 16 17.61 13.70 1.08
C THR A 16 17.41 13.50 2.58
N PRO A 17 16.83 14.44 3.33
CA PRO A 17 16.47 14.15 4.70
C PRO A 17 15.44 13.02 4.64
N SER A 18 15.83 11.85 5.15
CA SER A 18 14.84 10.93 5.70
C SER A 18 14.01 11.76 6.67
N LEU A 19 12.68 11.75 6.54
CA LEU A 19 11.80 12.28 7.56
C LEU A 19 12.35 11.86 8.93
N SER A 20 12.55 12.84 9.82
CA SER A 20 13.14 12.62 11.13
C SER A 20 12.51 11.38 11.76
N GLN A 21 13.35 10.43 12.14
CA GLN A 21 12.98 9.44 13.14
C GLN A 21 12.42 10.24 14.32
N SER A 22 11.13 10.04 14.52
CA SER A 22 10.17 10.92 15.20
C SER A 22 10.56 11.25 16.63
N ASP A 23 10.00 12.34 17.17
CA ASP A 23 9.99 12.74 18.60
C ASP A 23 9.48 11.64 19.58
N VAL A 24 9.25 10.42 19.10
CA VAL A 24 8.68 9.27 19.82
C VAL A 24 9.64 8.08 19.76
N ILE A 25 10.01 7.58 20.94
CA ILE A 25 10.82 6.38 21.15
C ILE A 25 9.89 5.20 21.41
N PHE A 26 10.03 4.14 20.62
CA PHE A 26 9.25 2.92 20.72
C PHE A 26 9.97 1.87 21.57
N SER A 27 9.28 1.22 22.51
CA SER A 27 9.85 0.05 23.19
C SER A 27 9.96 -1.17 22.28
N HIS A 28 9.06 -1.25 21.29
CA HIS A 28 8.99 -2.32 20.30
C HIS A 28 8.62 -1.70 18.95
N GLU A 29 9.41 -2.00 17.92
CA GLU A 29 9.16 -1.56 16.55
C GLU A 29 7.94 -2.28 15.95
N ALA A 30 7.29 -1.69 14.94
CA ALA A 30 6.27 -2.39 14.17
C ALA A 30 6.87 -3.66 13.53
N GLY A 31 6.17 -4.79 13.59
CA GLY A 31 6.70 -6.07 13.11
C GLY A 31 6.07 -7.29 13.76
N PHE A 32 6.82 -8.38 13.78
CA PHE A 32 6.35 -9.72 14.16
C PHE A 32 6.91 -10.14 15.52
N TYR A 33 6.04 -10.67 16.37
CA TYR A 33 6.37 -11.09 17.73
C TYR A 33 5.70 -12.42 18.05
N ASN A 34 6.41 -13.31 18.76
CA ASN A 34 5.85 -14.61 19.14
C ASN A 34 4.96 -14.54 20.37
N GLU A 35 5.25 -13.61 21.28
CA GLU A 35 4.59 -13.48 22.58
C GLU A 35 4.00 -12.07 22.76
N PRO A 36 2.92 -11.93 23.56
CA PRO A 36 2.39 -10.64 23.97
C PRO A 36 3.42 -9.77 24.67
N PHE A 37 3.28 -8.45 24.54
CA PHE A 37 4.13 -7.49 25.23
C PHE A 37 3.38 -6.19 25.56
N TYR A 38 3.95 -5.40 26.47
CA TYR A 38 3.48 -4.05 26.77
C TYR A 38 4.25 -3.04 25.92
N LEU A 39 3.56 -2.43 24.95
CA LEU A 39 4.08 -1.34 24.15
C LEU A 39 4.17 -0.07 25.02
N LYS A 40 5.34 0.55 25.01
CA LYS A 40 5.59 1.85 25.66
C LYS A 40 6.12 2.80 24.61
N LEU A 41 5.56 3.99 24.57
CA LEU A 41 5.93 5.04 23.64
C LEU A 41 6.28 6.28 24.46
N ASN A 42 7.48 6.80 24.27
CA ASN A 42 7.93 8.00 24.99
C ASN A 42 8.08 9.15 24.00
N VAL A 43 7.42 10.28 24.26
CA VAL A 43 7.50 11.47 23.41
C VAL A 43 8.29 12.57 24.13
N GLU A 44 9.28 13.18 23.45
CA GLU A 44 10.09 14.25 24.07
C GLU A 44 9.27 15.52 24.33
N LYS A 45 8.36 15.86 23.41
CA LYS A 45 7.51 17.05 23.48
C LYS A 45 6.12 16.79 22.88
N GLY A 46 5.10 17.32 23.55
CA GLY A 46 3.71 17.18 23.11
C GLY A 46 3.00 16.00 23.78
N GLU A 47 1.76 15.79 23.38
CA GLU A 47 0.90 14.72 23.86
C GLU A 47 0.71 13.66 22.76
N LEU A 48 0.96 12.40 23.11
CA LEU A 48 0.82 11.28 22.19
C LEU A 48 -0.62 10.75 22.22
N PHE A 49 -1.21 10.60 21.03
CA PHE A 49 -2.52 9.99 20.86
C PHE A 49 -2.46 8.83 19.86
N TYR A 50 -3.43 7.94 19.99
CA TYR A 50 -3.64 6.85 19.05
C TYR A 50 -5.12 6.70 18.69
N PHE A 51 -5.36 6.07 17.54
CA PHE A 51 -6.68 5.64 17.09
C PHE A 51 -6.77 4.12 17.16
N ASP A 52 -7.96 3.62 17.48
CA ASP A 52 -8.26 2.19 17.40
C ASP A 52 -8.60 1.76 15.96
N GLU A 53 -8.66 0.43 15.80
CA GLU A 53 -8.56 -0.33 14.55
C GLU A 53 -9.49 0.18 13.42
N ASN A 54 -10.62 0.83 13.73
CA ASN A 54 -11.67 1.12 12.76
C ASN A 54 -11.93 2.61 12.46
N ASN A 55 -11.28 3.56 13.13
CA ASN A 55 -11.56 4.99 12.92
C ASN A 55 -10.31 5.85 13.04
N ILE A 56 -9.56 5.96 11.96
CA ILE A 56 -8.26 6.66 11.93
C ILE A 56 -8.35 8.19 12.14
N ASP A 57 -9.55 8.76 12.18
CA ASP A 57 -9.75 10.20 12.37
C ASP A 57 -10.90 10.56 13.33
N LYS A 58 -11.49 9.58 14.03
CA LYS A 58 -12.54 9.82 15.02
C LYS A 58 -12.10 9.24 16.37
N ASP A 59 -12.39 9.96 17.44
CA ASP A 59 -12.22 9.47 18.81
C ASP A 59 -10.78 9.10 19.22
N ARG A 60 -9.80 9.98 18.91
CA ARG A 60 -8.41 9.83 19.37
C ARG A 60 -8.34 9.67 20.89
N LYS A 61 -7.53 8.73 21.36
CA LYS A 61 -7.31 8.47 22.79
C LYS A 61 -5.87 8.84 23.15
N SER A 62 -5.67 9.43 24.32
CA SER A 62 -4.31 9.63 24.84
C SER A 62 -3.63 8.27 25.01
N PHE A 63 -2.38 8.17 24.58
CA PHE A 63 -1.63 6.92 24.72
C PHE A 63 -1.34 6.67 26.22
N PRO A 64 -1.68 5.48 26.76
CA PRO A 64 -1.42 5.16 28.17
C PRO A 64 0.08 4.94 28.41
N ASP A 65 0.51 4.90 29.69
CA ASP A 65 1.91 4.59 30.06
C ASP A 65 2.43 3.30 29.41
N SER A 66 1.54 2.34 29.24
CA SER A 66 1.77 1.16 28.40
C SER A 66 0.47 0.58 27.87
N LEU A 67 0.52 -0.01 26.69
CA LEU A 67 -0.59 -0.70 26.04
C LEU A 67 -0.25 -2.17 25.83
N LEU A 68 -1.10 -3.09 26.29
CA LEU A 68 -0.92 -4.52 26.04
C LEU A 68 -1.21 -4.82 24.56
N ILE A 69 -0.25 -5.45 23.89
CA ILE A 69 -0.39 -5.99 22.53
C ILE A 69 -0.32 -7.52 22.65
N ASP A 70 -1.47 -8.17 22.67
CA ASP A 70 -1.64 -9.62 22.85
C ASP A 70 -2.24 -10.34 21.63
N LYS A 71 -2.64 -9.56 20.61
CA LYS A 71 -3.12 -10.02 19.32
C LYS A 71 -2.61 -9.09 18.22
N THR A 72 -2.75 -9.51 16.96
CA THR A 72 -2.46 -8.63 15.81
C THR A 72 -3.24 -7.33 15.95
N ASN A 73 -2.51 -6.21 15.95
CA ASN A 73 -3.06 -4.88 16.17
C ASN A 73 -2.26 -3.85 15.38
N THR A 74 -2.94 -2.83 14.87
CA THR A 74 -2.36 -1.73 14.14
C THR A 74 -2.80 -0.43 14.79
N LEU A 75 -1.81 0.36 15.20
CA LEU A 75 -2.04 1.63 15.89
C LEU A 75 -1.70 2.77 14.93
N SER A 76 -2.65 3.67 14.73
CA SER A 76 -2.36 4.94 14.05
C SER A 76 -2.03 5.99 15.10
N LEU A 77 -0.86 6.61 15.00
CA LEU A 77 -0.32 7.50 16.03
C LEU A 77 -0.26 8.95 15.53
N LEU A 78 -0.50 9.89 16.44
CA LEU A 78 -0.23 11.31 16.23
C LEU A 78 0.35 11.95 17.49
N VAL A 79 1.12 13.02 17.31
CA VAL A 79 1.60 13.88 18.39
C VAL A 79 0.90 15.23 18.26
N SER A 80 0.32 15.71 19.36
CA SER A 80 -0.24 17.06 19.46
C SER A 80 0.73 17.96 20.22
N HIS A 81 1.11 19.07 19.62
CA HIS A 81 1.75 20.20 20.30
C HIS A 81 0.72 21.31 20.51
N ALA A 82 1.13 22.41 21.15
CA ALA A 82 0.26 23.54 21.42
C ALA A 82 -0.41 24.11 20.14
N ASP A 83 0.35 24.16 19.03
CA ASP A 83 -0.08 24.84 17.80
C ASP A 83 -0.20 23.90 16.58
N SER A 84 0.15 22.61 16.73
CA SER A 84 0.20 21.68 15.61
C SER A 84 -0.14 20.24 15.99
N VAL A 85 -0.60 19.46 15.01
CA VAL A 85 -0.81 18.02 15.12
C VAL A 85 -0.01 17.34 14.02
N HIS A 86 0.85 16.40 14.39
CA HIS A 86 1.65 15.62 13.45
C HIS A 86 1.21 14.15 13.50
N LYS A 87 0.62 13.67 12.40
CA LYS A 87 0.35 12.24 12.21
C LYS A 87 1.69 11.53 11.96
N LEU A 88 2.02 10.54 12.78
CA LEU A 88 3.25 9.74 12.64
C LEU A 88 3.07 8.61 11.62
N GLY A 89 1.83 8.18 11.40
CA GLY A 89 1.49 7.04 10.55
C GLY A 89 0.89 5.90 11.34
N SER A 90 0.89 4.71 10.75
CA SER A 90 0.39 3.50 11.37
C SER A 90 1.51 2.48 11.59
N PHE A 91 1.35 1.70 12.65
CA PHE A 91 2.34 0.75 13.15
C PHE A 91 1.64 -0.58 13.46
N SER A 92 1.86 -1.57 12.61
CA SER A 92 1.31 -2.92 12.76
C SER A 92 2.21 -3.84 13.57
N TYR A 93 1.59 -4.57 14.49
CA TYR A 93 2.19 -5.58 15.34
C TYR A 93 1.47 -6.90 15.09
N PHE A 94 2.18 -7.95 14.70
CA PHE A 94 1.63 -9.26 14.41
C PHE A 94 2.07 -10.26 15.49
N ILE A 95 1.12 -10.69 16.33
CA ILE A 95 1.40 -11.60 17.45
C ILE A 95 1.10 -13.04 17.02
N GLY A 96 2.09 -13.94 17.18
CA GLY A 96 1.98 -15.35 16.85
C GLY A 96 1.78 -15.64 15.35
N PHE A 97 2.05 -14.66 14.49
CA PHE A 97 1.87 -14.81 13.04
C PHE A 97 3.21 -15.10 12.36
N ASN A 98 3.40 -16.35 11.94
CA ASN A 98 4.59 -16.77 11.20
C ASN A 98 4.24 -17.06 9.74
N THR A 99 5.06 -16.56 8.81
CA THR A 99 4.86 -16.73 7.37
C THR A 99 6.18 -16.61 6.61
N SER A 100 6.22 -17.22 5.42
CA SER A 100 7.28 -17.00 4.43
C SER A 100 6.87 -16.03 3.32
N PHE A 101 5.64 -15.50 3.38
CA PHE A 101 5.14 -14.52 2.43
C PHE A 101 5.37 -13.10 2.94
N LYS A 102 5.37 -12.13 2.02
CA LYS A 102 5.29 -10.72 2.42
C LYS A 102 3.98 -10.46 3.17
N VAL A 103 3.96 -9.43 4.01
CA VAL A 103 2.73 -8.98 4.69
C VAL A 103 2.47 -7.54 4.30
N VAL A 104 1.26 -7.26 3.87
CA VAL A 104 0.77 -5.91 3.58
C VAL A 104 -0.27 -5.57 4.64
N SER A 105 -0.04 -4.48 5.37
CA SER A 105 -1.00 -3.93 6.31
C SER A 105 -1.52 -2.60 5.81
N ILE A 106 -2.83 -2.44 5.80
CA ILE A 106 -3.50 -1.21 5.39
C ILE A 106 -4.28 -0.69 6.59
N SER A 107 -3.99 0.54 6.97
CA SER A 107 -4.79 1.30 7.94
C SER A 107 -5.62 2.32 7.17
N ILE A 108 -6.94 2.23 7.29
CA ILE A 108 -7.90 3.09 6.59
C ILE A 108 -9.12 3.43 7.45
N ASP A 109 -9.67 4.64 7.31
CA ASP A 109 -10.98 4.98 7.88
C ASP A 109 -12.04 3.98 7.37
N ASN A 110 -12.76 3.32 8.27
CA ASN A 110 -13.75 2.32 7.93
C ASN A 110 -14.88 2.88 7.04
N ASP A 111 -15.19 4.16 7.17
CA ASP A 111 -16.13 4.82 6.28
C ASP A 111 -15.64 4.84 4.83
N PHE A 112 -14.33 4.96 4.59
CA PHE A 112 -13.76 4.90 3.24
C PHE A 112 -13.92 3.53 2.60
N LEU A 113 -14.11 2.48 3.40
CA LEU A 113 -14.44 1.15 2.93
C LEU A 113 -15.96 0.97 2.77
N PHE A 114 -16.75 1.29 3.80
CA PHE A 114 -18.13 0.80 3.89
C PHE A 114 -19.22 1.87 4.09
N ASP A 115 -18.88 3.16 4.19
CA ASP A 115 -19.93 4.18 4.22
C ASP A 115 -20.74 4.18 2.92
N THR A 116 -22.04 4.45 3.01
CA THR A 116 -22.94 4.43 1.85
C THR A 116 -22.50 5.43 0.77
N TYR A 117 -22.00 6.60 1.15
CA TYR A 117 -21.67 7.68 0.21
C TYR A 117 -20.19 7.72 -0.18
N LYS A 118 -19.27 7.36 0.73
CA LYS A 118 -17.82 7.38 0.47
C LYS A 118 -17.15 6.00 0.50
N GLY A 119 -17.82 4.93 0.88
CA GLY A 119 -17.26 3.59 0.91
C GLY A 119 -16.99 3.00 -0.47
N ILE A 120 -15.78 2.49 -0.71
CA ILE A 120 -15.40 1.88 -2.00
C ILE A 120 -15.89 0.43 -2.17
N TYR A 121 -16.32 -0.24 -1.11
CA TYR A 121 -16.78 -1.64 -1.13
C TYR A 121 -18.30 -1.82 -1.27
N VAL A 122 -19.09 -0.74 -1.17
CA VAL A 122 -20.56 -0.82 -1.11
C VAL A 122 -21.23 -0.46 -2.43
N LYS A 123 -22.54 -0.75 -2.54
CA LYS A 123 -23.33 -0.34 -3.70
C LYS A 123 -23.41 1.19 -3.79
N GLY A 124 -23.68 1.84 -2.67
CA GLY A 124 -23.94 3.26 -2.62
C GLY A 124 -25.34 3.65 -3.14
N PRO A 125 -25.73 4.92 -2.99
CA PRO A 125 -27.13 5.36 -3.04
C PRO A 125 -27.76 5.38 -4.43
N ARG A 126 -26.94 5.37 -5.49
CA ARG A 126 -27.40 5.48 -6.89
C ARG A 126 -27.35 4.15 -7.64
N ALA A 127 -27.03 3.06 -6.94
CA ALA A 127 -26.94 1.75 -7.55
C ALA A 127 -28.32 1.27 -8.01
N TYR A 128 -28.39 0.71 -9.22
CA TYR A 128 -29.57 0.04 -9.74
C TYR A 128 -29.19 -1.29 -10.37
N PHE A 129 -30.10 -2.25 -10.38
CA PHE A 129 -29.88 -3.53 -11.05
C PHE A 129 -30.23 -3.40 -12.53
N ASP A 130 -29.25 -3.61 -13.41
CA ASP A 130 -29.45 -3.62 -14.85
C ASP A 130 -29.77 -5.05 -15.31
N THR A 131 -30.99 -5.24 -15.79
CA THR A 131 -31.49 -6.55 -16.24
C THR A 131 -30.88 -6.99 -17.57
N VAL A 132 -30.37 -6.07 -18.39
CA VAL A 132 -29.70 -6.39 -19.66
C VAL A 132 -28.31 -6.92 -19.39
N SER A 133 -27.56 -6.25 -18.51
CA SER A 133 -26.20 -6.66 -18.16
C SER A 133 -26.14 -7.71 -17.03
N ASN A 134 -27.28 -8.00 -16.40
CA ASN A 134 -27.44 -8.91 -15.27
C ASN A 134 -26.51 -8.61 -14.08
N HIS A 135 -26.31 -7.32 -13.78
CA HIS A 135 -25.53 -6.90 -12.61
C HIS A 135 -25.89 -5.47 -12.18
N TYR A 136 -25.48 -5.09 -10.97
CA TYR A 136 -25.69 -3.72 -10.48
C TYR A 136 -24.80 -2.72 -11.21
N ARG A 137 -25.36 -1.59 -11.65
CA ARG A 137 -24.63 -0.48 -12.27
C ARG A 137 -24.63 0.74 -11.34
N ASN A 138 -23.74 1.69 -11.61
CA ASN A 138 -23.63 2.94 -10.85
C ASN A 138 -23.25 2.73 -9.37
N VAL A 139 -22.64 1.58 -9.08
CA VAL A 139 -22.17 1.18 -7.76
C VAL A 139 -20.85 1.84 -7.40
N ASN A 140 -20.58 2.04 -6.10
CA ASN A 140 -19.38 2.75 -5.66
C ASN A 140 -18.07 2.06 -6.09
N TRP A 141 -18.02 0.73 -6.14
CA TRP A 141 -16.83 0.00 -6.62
C TRP A 141 -16.56 0.15 -8.12
N GLU A 142 -17.45 0.76 -8.90
CA GLU A 142 -17.16 1.17 -10.29
C GLU A 142 -16.55 2.56 -10.41
N LYS A 143 -16.65 3.39 -9.36
CA LYS A 143 -16.15 4.76 -9.40
C LYS A 143 -14.63 4.77 -9.44
N LYS A 144 -14.07 5.76 -10.16
CA LYS A 144 -12.61 5.89 -10.34
C LYS A 144 -11.90 6.58 -9.19
N TRP A 145 -12.63 7.00 -8.16
CA TRP A 145 -12.15 7.73 -6.99
C TRP A 145 -11.14 6.94 -6.15
N GLU A 146 -10.36 7.65 -5.35
CA GLU A 146 -9.33 7.12 -4.46
C GLU A 146 -9.69 7.48 -2.99
N ARG A 147 -9.16 6.72 -2.04
CA ARG A 147 -9.26 7.01 -0.60
C ARG A 147 -7.87 7.04 0.00
N GLU A 148 -7.64 7.93 0.96
CA GLU A 148 -6.39 7.94 1.71
C GLU A 148 -6.32 6.71 2.62
N ASN A 149 -5.13 6.13 2.74
CA ASN A 149 -4.79 5.07 3.67
C ASN A 149 -3.31 5.18 4.05
N PHE A 150 -2.92 4.54 5.15
CA PHE A 150 -1.53 4.26 5.45
C PHE A 150 -1.21 2.81 5.10
N VAL A 151 -0.13 2.57 4.36
CA VAL A 151 0.29 1.21 3.97
C VAL A 151 1.66 0.88 4.54
N GLU A 152 1.74 -0.30 5.14
CA GLU A 152 2.98 -0.96 5.52
C GLU A 152 3.18 -2.22 4.69
N ILE A 153 4.41 -2.45 4.23
CA ILE A 153 4.80 -3.72 3.60
C ILE A 153 5.99 -4.27 4.35
N PHE A 154 5.87 -5.50 4.81
CA PHE A 154 6.94 -6.28 5.42
C PHE A 154 7.40 -7.34 4.41
N ASN A 155 8.71 -7.46 4.23
CA ASN A 155 9.27 -8.50 3.36
C ASN A 155 9.20 -9.89 4.04
N GLU A 156 9.65 -10.91 3.34
CA GLU A 156 9.65 -12.31 3.79
C GLU A 156 10.52 -12.56 5.03
N LYS A 157 11.40 -11.61 5.39
CA LYS A 157 12.22 -11.64 6.60
C LYS A 157 11.58 -10.87 7.76
N GLY A 158 10.41 -10.29 7.56
CA GLY A 158 9.72 -9.45 8.54
C GLY A 158 10.24 -8.01 8.60
N GLU A 159 11.12 -7.58 7.68
CA GLU A 159 11.62 -6.21 7.64
C GLU A 159 10.59 -5.30 6.97
N ARG A 160 10.28 -4.16 7.60
CA ARG A 160 9.37 -3.15 7.04
C ARG A 160 10.05 -2.39 5.90
N ILE A 161 9.62 -2.65 4.67
CA ILE A 161 10.17 -2.05 3.43
C ILE A 161 9.35 -0.90 2.87
N VAL A 162 8.08 -0.77 3.27
CA VAL A 162 7.21 0.38 2.96
C VAL A 162 6.50 0.80 4.24
N SER A 163 6.42 2.11 4.49
CA SER A 163 5.66 2.72 5.57
C SER A 163 5.33 4.16 5.16
N GLN A 164 4.15 4.38 4.58
CA GLN A 164 3.71 5.71 4.14
C GLN A 164 2.22 5.78 3.85
N ASN A 165 1.70 7.00 3.81
CA ASN A 165 0.39 7.29 3.22
C ASN A 165 0.36 6.99 1.72
N SER A 166 -0.83 6.61 1.23
CA SER A 166 -1.10 6.37 -0.18
C SER A 166 -2.60 6.50 -0.51
N GLY A 167 -2.92 6.50 -1.80
CA GLY A 167 -4.28 6.34 -2.31
C GLY A 167 -4.62 4.87 -2.51
N ILE A 168 -5.82 4.45 -2.12
CA ILE A 168 -6.37 3.12 -2.39
C ILE A 168 -7.64 3.21 -3.24
N LYS A 169 -7.83 2.20 -4.10
CA LYS A 169 -8.97 2.10 -5.00
C LYS A 169 -9.24 0.66 -5.42
N ILE A 170 -10.50 0.33 -5.69
CA ILE A 170 -10.88 -0.96 -6.29
C ILE A 170 -10.27 -1.12 -7.69
N PHE A 171 -9.70 -2.29 -7.96
CA PHE A 171 -9.14 -2.68 -9.23
C PHE A 171 -9.86 -3.90 -9.81
N GLY A 172 -10.07 -3.88 -11.14
CA GLY A 172 -10.62 -5.01 -11.88
C GLY A 172 -11.70 -4.61 -12.87
N GLY A 173 -12.01 -5.54 -13.78
CA GLY A 173 -13.13 -5.46 -14.71
C GLY A 173 -14.39 -6.02 -14.05
N MET A 174 -14.77 -7.26 -14.37
CA MET A 174 -15.92 -7.93 -13.74
C MET A 174 -15.63 -8.42 -12.32
N THR A 175 -14.37 -8.69 -11.99
CA THR A 175 -13.99 -9.22 -10.67
C THR A 175 -14.24 -8.23 -9.51
N LYS A 176 -14.46 -6.94 -9.81
CA LYS A 176 -14.87 -5.94 -8.81
C LYS A 176 -16.26 -6.20 -8.22
N TYR A 177 -17.05 -7.10 -8.81
CA TYR A 177 -18.36 -7.51 -8.33
C TYR A 177 -18.31 -8.67 -7.33
N TYR A 178 -17.17 -9.32 -7.15
CA TYR A 178 -16.99 -10.35 -6.13
C TYR A 178 -16.88 -9.72 -4.73
N SER A 179 -17.07 -10.53 -3.68
CA SER A 179 -16.93 -10.11 -2.29
C SER A 179 -15.50 -9.69 -1.99
N GLU A 180 -14.54 -10.53 -2.39
CA GLU A 180 -13.12 -10.20 -2.42
C GLU A 180 -12.81 -9.34 -3.63
N LYS A 181 -12.04 -8.26 -3.45
CA LYS A 181 -11.74 -7.30 -4.52
C LYS A 181 -10.24 -7.07 -4.60
N SER A 182 -9.72 -6.94 -5.81
CA SER A 182 -8.35 -6.45 -5.97
C SER A 182 -8.30 -4.97 -5.60
N LEU A 183 -7.19 -4.57 -4.99
CA LEU A 183 -6.94 -3.20 -4.58
C LEU A 183 -5.76 -2.66 -5.36
N ARG A 184 -5.79 -1.37 -5.70
CA ARG A 184 -4.66 -0.65 -6.26
C ARG A 184 -4.21 0.38 -5.24
N LEU A 185 -2.93 0.37 -4.92
CA LEU A 185 -2.28 1.32 -4.03
C LEU A 185 -1.43 2.28 -4.87
N ILE A 186 -1.55 3.57 -4.62
CA ILE A 186 -1.04 4.64 -5.48
C ILE A 186 -0.31 5.68 -4.63
N ALA A 187 0.98 5.89 -4.87
CA ALA A 187 1.74 6.94 -4.21
C ALA A 187 1.48 8.29 -4.90
N ARG A 188 1.11 9.32 -4.16
CA ARG A 188 0.83 10.67 -4.69
C ARG A 188 1.25 11.75 -3.70
N THR A 189 1.64 12.91 -4.23
CA THR A 189 2.03 14.07 -3.40
C THR A 189 0.90 14.53 -2.48
N GLU A 190 -0.36 14.42 -2.91
CA GLU A 190 -1.52 14.78 -2.09
C GLU A 190 -1.66 13.92 -0.82
N TYR A 191 -1.06 12.72 -0.81
CA TYR A 191 -1.03 11.83 0.35
C TYR A 191 0.32 11.87 1.08
N GLY A 192 1.36 12.47 0.50
CA GLY A 192 2.73 12.46 1.05
C GLY A 192 3.78 12.13 -0.01
N VAL A 193 4.51 11.03 0.17
CA VAL A 193 5.58 10.65 -0.76
C VAL A 193 5.01 10.15 -2.08
N ASN A 194 5.51 10.66 -3.21
CA ASN A 194 4.93 10.44 -4.53
C ASN A 194 5.35 9.13 -5.24
N ARG A 195 6.16 8.30 -4.58
CA ARG A 195 6.64 6.97 -5.01
C ARG A 195 6.81 6.06 -3.79
N PHE A 196 6.58 4.76 -3.98
CA PHE A 196 7.05 3.73 -3.05
C PHE A 196 8.48 3.35 -3.44
N ASP A 197 9.47 3.73 -2.64
CA ASP A 197 10.88 3.38 -2.85
C ASP A 197 11.22 2.11 -2.05
N ALA A 198 11.10 0.95 -2.69
CA ALA A 198 11.22 -0.34 -2.02
C ALA A 198 11.61 -1.46 -2.98
N ASP A 199 12.13 -2.56 -2.44
CA ASP A 199 12.32 -3.81 -3.18
C ASP A 199 11.11 -4.73 -2.97
N ILE A 200 10.01 -4.44 -3.66
CA ILE A 200 8.74 -5.16 -3.49
C ILE A 200 8.81 -6.58 -4.08
N PHE A 201 9.62 -6.78 -5.14
CA PHE A 201 9.63 -8.01 -5.93
C PHE A 201 10.95 -8.77 -5.89
N ASN A 202 11.86 -8.42 -4.96
CA ASN A 202 13.18 -9.03 -4.82
C ASN A 202 14.01 -8.90 -6.11
N LYS A 203 13.91 -7.74 -6.76
CA LYS A 203 14.60 -7.38 -8.02
C LYS A 203 15.44 -6.10 -7.87
N GLY A 204 15.74 -5.71 -6.63
CA GLY A 204 16.38 -4.44 -6.29
C GLY A 204 15.37 -3.33 -6.05
N LYS A 205 15.79 -2.31 -5.30
CA LYS A 205 14.95 -1.14 -4.99
C LYS A 205 14.54 -0.41 -6.27
N LYS A 206 13.24 -0.17 -6.41
CA LYS A 206 12.65 0.66 -7.47
C LYS A 206 11.68 1.67 -6.88
N LYS A 207 11.32 2.68 -7.68
CA LYS A 207 10.41 3.76 -7.30
C LYS A 207 9.03 3.54 -7.94
N TYR A 208 8.22 2.71 -7.31
CA TYR A 208 6.89 2.36 -7.84
C TYR A 208 5.91 3.52 -7.67
N LYS A 209 5.20 3.86 -8.75
CA LYS A 209 4.06 4.80 -8.66
C LYS A 209 2.84 4.13 -8.02
N GLN A 210 2.64 2.85 -8.33
CA GLN A 210 1.49 2.08 -7.90
C GLN A 210 1.77 0.58 -8.04
N PHE A 211 1.07 -0.22 -7.24
CA PHE A 211 1.01 -1.68 -7.37
C PHE A 211 -0.42 -2.16 -7.10
N ILE A 212 -0.69 -3.41 -7.43
CA ILE A 212 -1.99 -4.04 -7.23
C ILE A 212 -1.84 -5.14 -6.17
N LEU A 213 -2.76 -5.16 -5.21
CA LEU A 213 -3.03 -6.34 -4.39
C LEU A 213 -4.15 -7.12 -5.08
N ARG A 214 -3.79 -8.19 -5.77
CA ARG A 214 -4.72 -8.97 -6.60
C ARG A 214 -5.24 -10.18 -5.83
N HIS A 215 -6.56 -10.25 -5.63
CA HIS A 215 -7.28 -11.42 -5.09
C HIS A 215 -7.37 -12.61 -6.08
N SER A 216 -6.48 -12.66 -7.06
CA SER A 216 -6.42 -13.70 -8.10
C SER A 216 -7.52 -13.69 -9.18
N GLY A 217 -8.46 -12.74 -9.10
CA GLY A 217 -9.39 -12.43 -10.19
C GLY A 217 -10.38 -13.56 -10.44
N ASN A 218 -10.47 -14.11 -11.65
CA ASN A 218 -11.37 -15.24 -11.95
C ASN A 218 -10.97 -16.56 -11.26
N ASP A 219 -9.81 -16.59 -10.58
CA ASP A 219 -9.27 -17.73 -9.84
C ASP A 219 -9.33 -17.50 -8.31
N TRP A 220 -10.14 -16.54 -7.84
CA TRP A 220 -10.21 -16.10 -6.45
C TRP A 220 -10.70 -17.19 -5.46
N ASP A 221 -11.63 -18.03 -5.92
CA ASP A 221 -12.24 -19.13 -5.17
C ASP A 221 -11.61 -20.51 -5.47
N LYS A 222 -10.44 -20.51 -6.13
CA LYS A 222 -9.76 -21.72 -6.62
C LYS A 222 -8.31 -21.76 -6.17
N LEU A 223 -7.36 -21.76 -7.12
CA LEU A 223 -5.94 -21.97 -6.83
C LEU A 223 -5.28 -20.72 -6.26
N ARG A 224 -5.82 -19.53 -6.54
CA ARG A 224 -5.30 -18.22 -6.12
C ARG A 224 -3.88 -17.88 -6.57
N PHE A 225 -3.20 -18.70 -7.37
CA PHE A 225 -1.87 -18.39 -7.92
C PHE A 225 -1.76 -18.63 -9.43
N LYS A 226 -2.83 -19.12 -10.10
CA LYS A 226 -2.78 -19.51 -11.51
C LYS A 226 -2.26 -18.40 -12.42
N ASP A 227 -2.73 -17.17 -12.21
CA ASP A 227 -2.30 -15.99 -12.96
C ASP A 227 -0.79 -15.71 -12.80
N ALA A 228 -0.29 -15.77 -11.57
CA ALA A 228 1.13 -15.57 -11.28
C ALA A 228 2.01 -16.66 -11.90
N PHE A 229 1.59 -17.92 -11.76
CA PHE A 229 2.28 -19.06 -12.33
C PHE A 229 2.33 -19.02 -13.86
N THR A 230 1.21 -18.76 -14.53
CA THR A 230 1.21 -18.65 -16.00
C THR A 230 2.05 -17.46 -16.47
N THR A 231 2.02 -16.34 -15.74
CA THR A 231 2.86 -15.17 -16.04
C THR A 231 4.36 -15.51 -15.91
N SER A 232 4.77 -16.28 -14.90
CA SER A 232 6.17 -16.65 -14.73
C SER A 232 6.65 -17.59 -15.84
N LEU A 233 5.81 -18.52 -16.31
CA LEU A 233 6.16 -19.35 -17.47
C LEU A 233 6.33 -18.52 -18.74
N ALA A 234 5.47 -17.53 -18.96
CA ALA A 234 5.57 -16.65 -20.12
C ALA A 234 6.86 -15.80 -20.12
N SER A 235 7.46 -15.56 -18.95
CA SER A 235 8.71 -14.79 -18.84
C SER A 235 9.89 -15.42 -19.58
N GLU A 236 9.86 -16.74 -19.80
CA GLU A 236 10.90 -17.47 -20.54
C GLU A 236 10.85 -17.22 -22.06
N SER A 237 9.76 -16.65 -22.57
CA SER A 237 9.60 -16.34 -24.00
C SER A 237 10.29 -15.05 -24.45
N GLY A 238 10.93 -14.31 -23.53
CA GLY A 238 11.51 -13.00 -23.81
C GLY A 238 10.50 -11.84 -23.85
N LEU A 239 9.23 -12.11 -23.51
CA LEU A 239 8.21 -11.09 -23.35
C LEU A 239 8.32 -10.39 -21.99
N ASP A 240 7.99 -9.09 -21.99
CA ASP A 240 7.75 -8.34 -20.77
C ASP A 240 6.58 -8.94 -19.98
N VAL A 241 6.82 -9.20 -18.70
CA VAL A 241 5.81 -9.71 -17.78
C VAL A 241 5.78 -8.95 -16.47
N GLN A 242 4.59 -8.83 -15.89
CA GLN A 242 4.43 -8.25 -14.55
C GLN A 242 5.12 -9.13 -13.51
N ALA A 243 5.95 -8.52 -12.66
CA ALA A 243 6.41 -9.17 -11.45
C ALA A 243 5.23 -9.46 -10.51
N SER A 244 5.40 -10.50 -9.71
CA SER A 244 4.40 -11.01 -8.77
C SER A 244 5.08 -11.42 -7.47
N SER A 245 4.46 -11.13 -6.33
CA SER A 245 4.89 -11.63 -5.01
C SER A 245 3.64 -11.98 -4.20
N PRO A 246 3.52 -13.22 -3.68
CA PRO A 246 2.41 -13.55 -2.78
C PRO A 246 2.54 -12.75 -1.48
N CYS A 247 1.39 -12.40 -0.89
CA CYS A 247 1.34 -11.69 0.38
C CYS A 247 0.11 -12.04 1.21
N HIS A 248 0.22 -11.88 2.52
CA HIS A 248 -0.92 -11.77 3.42
C HIS A 248 -1.39 -10.32 3.46
N LEU A 249 -2.70 -10.09 3.38
CA LEU A 249 -3.28 -8.76 3.54
C LEU A 249 -3.96 -8.65 4.90
N PHE A 250 -3.60 -7.62 5.64
CA PHE A 250 -4.33 -7.13 6.80
C PHE A 250 -4.91 -5.76 6.49
N VAL A 251 -6.17 -5.54 6.88
CA VAL A 251 -6.81 -4.22 6.79
C VAL A 251 -7.39 -3.93 8.15
N ASN A 252 -6.99 -2.82 8.77
CA ASN A 252 -7.47 -2.43 10.11
C ASN A 252 -7.30 -3.56 11.13
N SER A 253 -6.11 -4.19 11.14
CA SER A 253 -5.75 -5.35 11.97
C SER A 253 -6.46 -6.67 11.62
N GLU A 254 -7.48 -6.66 10.77
CA GLU A 254 -8.20 -7.87 10.35
C GLU A 254 -7.49 -8.57 9.20
N TYR A 255 -7.37 -9.89 9.29
CA TYR A 255 -6.79 -10.70 8.23
C TYR A 255 -7.78 -10.89 7.07
N TRP A 256 -7.43 -10.36 5.89
CA TRP A 256 -8.26 -10.42 4.69
C TRP A 256 -7.88 -11.55 3.73
N GLY A 257 -6.86 -12.33 4.06
CA GLY A 257 -6.46 -13.50 3.29
C GLY A 257 -5.20 -13.32 2.44
N VAL A 258 -5.01 -14.26 1.52
CA VAL A 258 -3.85 -14.32 0.62
C VAL A 258 -4.13 -13.56 -0.66
N TYR A 259 -3.24 -12.64 -1.00
CA TYR A 259 -3.24 -11.81 -2.20
C TYR A 259 -1.93 -11.99 -2.96
N ASN A 260 -1.88 -11.48 -4.19
CA ASN A 260 -0.64 -11.32 -4.94
C ASN A 260 -0.38 -9.84 -5.17
N ILE A 261 0.77 -9.35 -4.70
CA ILE A 261 1.30 -8.05 -5.12
C ILE A 261 1.69 -8.19 -6.60
N ARG A 262 1.24 -7.25 -7.44
CA ARG A 262 1.50 -7.23 -8.88
C ARG A 262 1.93 -5.84 -9.33
N GLU A 263 2.87 -5.78 -10.28
CA GLU A 263 3.12 -4.54 -11.00
C GLU A 263 1.87 -4.13 -11.80
N LYS A 264 1.58 -2.82 -11.84
CA LYS A 264 0.57 -2.29 -12.76
C LYS A 264 1.25 -1.90 -14.06
N ILE A 265 0.93 -2.60 -15.15
CA ILE A 265 1.32 -2.19 -16.50
C ILE A 265 0.76 -0.79 -16.78
N ASN A 266 1.66 0.16 -17.00
CA ASN A 266 1.44 1.55 -17.36
C ASN A 266 2.79 2.16 -17.76
N VAL A 267 2.84 3.46 -18.04
CA VAL A 267 4.10 4.16 -18.37
C VAL A 267 5.17 4.01 -17.29
N TYR A 268 4.78 3.92 -16.01
CA TYR A 268 5.72 3.73 -14.89
C TYR A 268 6.28 2.30 -14.79
N TYR A 269 5.55 1.29 -15.28
CA TYR A 269 6.07 -0.07 -15.40
C TYR A 269 7.19 -0.11 -16.45
N ILE A 270 6.98 0.55 -17.60
CA ILE A 270 7.98 0.61 -18.66
C ILE A 270 9.22 1.34 -18.14
N ASP A 271 9.03 2.51 -17.50
CA ASP A 271 10.13 3.25 -16.88
C ASP A 271 10.88 2.42 -15.82
N ASN A 272 10.18 1.75 -14.90
CA ASN A 272 10.80 0.94 -13.85
C ASN A 272 11.54 -0.30 -14.37
N ASN A 273 11.22 -0.81 -15.56
CA ASN A 273 11.83 -2.02 -16.10
C ASN A 273 12.83 -1.75 -17.23
N HIS A 274 12.71 -0.62 -17.92
CA HIS A 274 13.52 -0.27 -19.09
C HIS A 274 14.23 1.08 -18.98
N ASN A 275 14.04 1.85 -17.90
CA ASN A 275 14.58 3.19 -17.69
C ASN A 275 14.29 4.16 -18.86
N SER A 276 13.10 4.04 -19.46
CA SER A 276 12.71 4.79 -20.65
C SER A 276 12.17 6.19 -20.37
N GLY A 277 11.93 6.53 -19.10
CA GLY A 277 11.05 7.64 -18.74
C GLY A 277 9.59 7.34 -19.06
N THR A 278 8.70 8.26 -18.66
CA THR A 278 7.25 8.13 -18.86
C THR A 278 6.70 8.97 -20.02
N SER A 279 7.51 9.87 -20.58
CA SER A 279 7.10 10.78 -21.66
C SER A 279 7.12 10.09 -23.02
N GLY A 280 6.10 10.30 -23.85
CA GLY A 280 6.05 9.74 -25.21
C GLY A 280 5.81 8.24 -25.27
N VAL A 281 5.28 7.65 -24.19
CA VAL A 281 4.94 6.22 -24.12
C VAL A 281 3.44 6.05 -24.30
N ASP A 282 3.05 5.45 -25.43
CA ASP A 282 1.67 5.05 -25.70
C ASP A 282 1.47 3.55 -25.44
N ILE A 283 0.49 3.23 -24.59
CA ILE A 283 0.13 1.84 -24.28
C ILE A 283 -1.25 1.53 -24.85
N LEU A 284 -1.29 0.58 -25.77
CA LEU A 284 -2.51 0.09 -26.38
C LEU A 284 -3.02 -1.13 -25.60
N GLN A 285 -4.27 -1.06 -25.13
CA GLN A 285 -4.90 -2.15 -24.40
C GLN A 285 -6.19 -2.61 -25.11
N GLY A 286 -6.29 -3.91 -25.40
CA GLY A 286 -7.46 -4.51 -26.03
C GLY A 286 -7.71 -4.01 -27.46
N TYR A 287 -8.98 -3.92 -27.87
CA TYR A 287 -9.39 -3.41 -29.18
C TYR A 287 -9.37 -1.86 -29.23
N ARG A 288 -8.17 -1.28 -29.28
CA ARG A 288 -7.90 0.16 -29.55
C ARG A 288 -8.21 1.16 -28.42
N THR A 289 -8.24 0.74 -27.16
CA THR A 289 -8.27 1.69 -26.04
C THR A 289 -6.85 2.16 -25.73
N VAL A 290 -6.62 3.47 -25.83
CA VAL A 290 -5.35 4.10 -25.42
C VAL A 290 -5.39 4.31 -23.91
N GLU A 291 -4.56 3.58 -23.14
CA GLU A 291 -4.22 3.91 -21.75
C GLU A 291 -2.96 4.80 -21.75
N ALA A 292 -3.06 6.03 -22.28
CA ALA A 292 -1.97 7.01 -22.19
C ALA A 292 -2.50 8.44 -22.00
N GLY A 293 -1.76 9.19 -21.19
CA GLY A 293 -2.01 10.55 -20.73
C GLY A 293 -0.95 10.93 -19.70
#